data_AF-A0A954WSS4-F1
#
_entry.id   AF-A0A954WSS4-F1
#
_cell.length_a   1.000
_cell.length_b   1.000
_cell.length_c   1.000
_cell.angle_alpha   90.00
_cell.angle_beta   90.00
_cell.angle_gamma   90.00
#
_symmetry.space_group_name_H-M   'P 1'
#
loop_
_entity.id
_entity.type
_entity.pdbx_description
1 polymer ?
#
loop_
_entity_poly.entity_id
_entity_poly.type
_entity_poly.pdbx_seq_one_letter_code
_entity_poly.pdbx_strand_id
1 'polypeptide(L)' 'MDSLSREDRIVGCLLGGALGDAIGAQFEGCPRAPDFEIPSELQITDDTQLTLATCESIVETGAVDPESIANHL' A
#
# COMPACT_ATOMS: atom_id res chain seq x y z
N MET A 1 -6.00 16.44 22.57
CA MET A 1 -5.48 15.81 21.35
C MET A 1 -6.28 16.38 20.22
N ASP A 2 -5.64 17.08 19.29
CA ASP A 2 -6.32 17.53 18.08
C ASP A 2 -6.83 16.33 17.29
N SER A 3 -8.01 16.45 16.70
CA SER A 3 -8.57 15.41 15.84
C SER A 3 -7.80 15.35 14.53
N LEU A 4 -7.38 14.16 14.11
CA LEU A 4 -6.73 13.94 12.81
C LEU A 4 -7.60 14.46 11.66
N SER A 5 -6.99 15.24 10.76
CA SER A 5 -7.63 15.73 9.53
C SER A 5 -7.96 14.58 8.57
N ARG A 6 -8.70 14.86 7.49
CA ARG A 6 -8.98 13.84 6.47
C ARG A 6 -7.72 13.49 5.71
N GLU A 7 -6.90 14.49 5.46
CA GLU A 7 -5.60 14.41 4.83
C GLU A 7 -4.67 13.50 5.64
N ASP A 8 -4.58 13.69 6.96
CA ASP A 8 -3.78 12.82 7.85
C ASP A 8 -4.25 11.37 7.79
N ARG A 9 -5.56 11.15 7.70
CA ARG A 9 -6.15 9.79 7.62
C ARG A 9 -5.84 9.12 6.29
N ILE A 10 -5.92 9.86 5.18
CA ILE A 10 -5.61 9.34 3.85
C ILE A 10 -4.13 9.01 3.76
N VAL A 11 -3.25 9.93 4.17
CA VAL A 11 -1.79 9.71 4.19
C VAL A 11 -1.44 8.54 5.10
N GLY A 12 -2.03 8.48 6.30
CA GLY A 12 -1.81 7.37 7.23
C GLY A 12 -2.30 6.02 6.68
N CYS A 13 -3.41 6.01 5.92
CA CYS A 13 -3.91 4.81 5.26
C CYS A 13 -2.93 4.30 4.20
N LEU A 14 -2.45 5.18 3.31
CA LEU A 14 -1.52 4.81 2.24
C LEU A 14 -0.17 4.37 2.80
N LEU A 15 0.41 5.13 3.74
CA LEU A 15 1.67 4.77 4.39
C LEU A 15 1.56 3.51 5.23
N GLY A 16 0.47 3.34 5.96
CA GLY A 16 0.21 2.15 6.77
C GLY A 16 0.03 0.90 5.92
N GLY A 17 -0.66 1.03 4.77
CA GLY A 17 -0.77 -0.04 3.78
C GLY A 17 0.59 -0.44 3.22
N ALA A 18 1.39 0.52 2.74
CA ALA A 18 2.71 0.25 2.20
C ALA A 18 3.69 -0.35 3.23
N LEU A 19 3.61 0.11 4.49
CA LEU A 19 4.40 -0.46 5.59
C LEU A 19 3.96 -1.89 5.92
N GLY A 20 2.65 -2.12 5.94
CA GLY A 20 2.06 -3.43 6.19
C GLY A 20 2.44 -4.45 5.11
N ASP A 21 2.38 -4.05 3.84
CA ASP A 21 2.87 -4.80 2.69
C ASP A 21 4.36 -5.14 2.86
N ALA A 22 5.23 -4.12 2.99
CA ALA A 22 6.67 -4.33 3.04
C ALA A 22 7.14 -5.19 4.22
N ILE A 23 6.46 -5.11 5.38
CA ILE A 23 6.73 -5.98 6.52
C ILE A 23 6.10 -7.37 6.33
N GLY A 24 4.90 -7.44 5.77
CA GLY A 24 4.12 -8.66 5.62
C GLY A 24 4.69 -9.61 4.56
N ALA A 25 5.25 -9.06 3.48
CA ALA A 25 5.76 -9.81 2.34
C ALA A 25 6.79 -10.89 2.72
N GLN A 26 7.64 -10.64 3.72
CA GLN A 26 8.64 -11.62 4.19
C GLN A 26 8.01 -12.89 4.79
N PHE A 27 6.78 -12.78 5.29
CA PHE A 27 6.05 -13.86 5.96
C PHE A 27 5.10 -14.59 5.01
N GLU A 28 4.94 -14.11 3.78
CA GLU A 28 4.07 -14.72 2.79
C GLU A 28 4.57 -16.13 2.42
N GLY A 29 3.64 -17.09 2.32
CA GLY A 29 3.95 -18.48 1.98
C GLY A 29 4.70 -19.27 3.06
N CYS A 30 5.02 -18.67 4.21
CA CYS A 30 5.69 -19.37 5.31
C CYS A 30 4.71 -20.26 6.10
N PRO A 31 4.92 -21.58 6.18
CA PRO A 31 4.00 -22.53 6.82
C PRO A 31 3.98 -22.44 8.36
N ARG A 32 4.97 -21.76 8.95
CA ARG A 32 4.99 -21.34 10.35
C ARG A 32 5.33 -19.86 10.37
N ALA A 33 4.61 -19.10 11.17
CA ALA A 33 5.00 -17.73 11.48
C ALA A 33 6.38 -17.78 12.16
N PRO A 34 7.44 -17.25 11.52
CA PRO A 34 8.70 -17.03 12.21
C PRO A 34 8.48 -16.01 13.34
N ASP A 35 9.46 -15.87 14.21
CA ASP A 35 9.44 -14.76 15.17
C ASP A 35 9.33 -13.44 14.41
N PHE A 36 8.49 -12.53 14.92
CA PHE A 36 8.25 -11.27 14.24
C PHE A 36 9.51 -10.40 14.29
N GLU A 37 10.09 -10.17 13.11
CA GLU A 37 11.19 -9.23 12.92
C GLU A 37 10.81 -8.20 11.85
N ILE A 38 11.15 -6.93 12.12
CA ILE A 38 11.02 -5.87 11.13
C ILE A 38 12.26 -5.94 10.24
N PRO A 39 12.13 -6.06 8.91
CA PRO A 39 13.27 -6.12 8.01
C PRO A 39 14.10 -4.85 8.09
N SER A 40 15.42 -5.00 7.96
CA SER A 40 16.32 -3.84 7.84
C SER A 40 16.15 -3.08 6.52
N GLU A 41 15.59 -3.75 5.50
CA GLU A 41 15.24 -3.18 4.20
C GLU A 41 13.76 -3.45 3.91
N LEU A 42 13.00 -2.38 3.70
CA LEU A 42 11.58 -2.47 3.34
C LEU A 42 11.44 -2.39 1.82
N GLN A 43 10.81 -3.40 1.24
CA GLN A 43 10.49 -3.45 -0.18
C GLN A 43 8.98 -3.63 -0.30
N ILE A 44 8.33 -2.77 -1.09
CA ILE A 44 6.91 -2.90 -1.39
C ILE A 44 6.68 -4.00 -2.44
N THR A 45 5.49 -4.58 -2.48
CA THR A 45 5.08 -5.59 -3.45
C THR A 45 3.95 -5.09 -4.35
N ASP A 46 3.30 -6.01 -5.07
CA ASP A 46 2.19 -5.69 -5.97
C ASP A 46 1.00 -5.07 -5.22
N ASP A 47 0.80 -5.38 -3.93
CA ASP A 47 -0.24 -4.76 -3.10
C ASP A 47 -0.11 -3.21 -3.08
N THR A 48 1.09 -2.69 -2.81
CA THR A 48 1.32 -1.24 -2.84
C THR A 48 1.35 -0.70 -4.27
N GLN A 49 1.98 -1.40 -5.22
CA GLN A 49 2.07 -0.95 -6.61
C GLN A 49 0.68 -0.79 -7.25
N LEU A 50 -0.19 -1.79 -7.08
CA LEU A 50 -1.57 -1.76 -7.57
C LEU A 50 -2.39 -0.68 -6.86
N THR A 51 -2.15 -0.45 -5.57
CA THR A 51 -2.79 0.65 -4.83
C THR A 51 -2.41 2.02 -5.41
N LEU A 52 -1.13 2.25 -5.67
CA LEU A 52 -0.65 3.52 -6.25
C LEU A 52 -1.17 3.72 -7.67
N ALA A 53 -1.08 2.71 -8.53
CA ALA A 53 -1.65 2.74 -9.88
C ALA A 53 -3.15 3.08 -9.87
N THR A 54 -3.89 2.51 -8.90
CA THR A 54 -5.31 2.82 -8.70
C THR A 54 -5.52 4.28 -8.29
N CYS A 55 -4.75 4.78 -7.32
CA CYS A 55 -4.85 6.16 -6.88
C CYS A 55 -4.49 7.16 -8.00
N GLU A 56 -3.42 6.92 -8.74
CA GLU A 56 -2.96 7.75 -9.86
C GLU A 56 -4.03 7.83 -10.96
N SER A 57 -4.58 6.68 -11.35
CA SER A 57 -5.69 6.62 -12.30
C SER A 57 -6.94 7.37 -11.82
N ILE A 58 -7.29 7.29 -10.53
CA ILE A 58 -8.44 8.04 -9.98
C ILE A 58 -8.18 9.55 -10.01
N VAL A 59 -6.96 9.98 -9.71
CA VAL A 59 -6.57 11.40 -9.77
C VAL A 59 -6.62 11.92 -11.20
N GLU A 60 -6.19 11.11 -12.19
CA GLU A 60 -6.21 11.48 -13.61
C GLU A 60 -7.62 11.50 -14.20
N THR A 61 -8.40 10.44 -13.98
CA THR A 61 -9.70 10.24 -14.65
C THR A 61 -10.90 10.73 -13.85
N GLY A 62 -10.74 10.94 -12.54
CA GLY A 62 -11.84 11.23 -11.62
C GLY A 62 -12.74 10.04 -11.30
N ALA A 63 -12.38 8.83 -11.74
CA ALA A 63 -13.17 7.60 -11.56
C ALA A 63 -12.29 6.35 -11.40
N VAL A 64 -12.91 5.23 -11.06
CA VAL A 64 -12.26 3.92 -11.14
C VAL A 64 -12.37 3.43 -12.59
N ASP A 65 -11.26 3.51 -13.32
CA ASP A 65 -11.16 3.10 -14.73
C ASP A 65 -10.14 1.96 -14.89
N PRO A 66 -10.59 0.71 -15.14
CA PRO A 66 -9.70 -0.44 -15.26
C PRO A 66 -8.63 -0.32 -16.34
N GLU A 67 -8.92 0.32 -17.48
CA GLU A 67 -7.96 0.47 -18.57
C GLU A 67 -6.85 1.45 -18.17
N SER A 68 -7.24 2.58 -17.59
CA SER A 68 -6.29 3.57 -17.06
C SER A 68 -5.43 2.99 -15.92
N ILE A 69 -6.02 2.22 -14.99
CA ILE A 69 -5.26 1.56 -13.91
C ILE A 69 -4.21 0.61 -14.48
N ALA A 70 -4.58 -0.21 -15.47
CA ALA A 70 -3.64 -1.15 -16.09
C ALA A 70 -2.47 -0.45 -16.82
N ASN A 71 -2.67 0.79 -17.30
CA ASN A 71 -1.63 1.59 -17.93
C ASN A 71 -0.65 2.24 -16.93
N HIS A 72 -0.93 2.17 -15.63
CA HIS A 72 -0.07 2.67 -14.54
C HIS A 72 0.79 1.57 -13.89
N LEU A 73 0.82 0.36 -14.46
CA LEU A 73 1.58 -0.80 -13.96
C LEU A 73 2.94 -0.97 -14.65
#